data_AF-A0A2T6ZDP4-F1
#
_entry.id   AF-A0A2T6ZDP4-F1
#
_cell.length_a   1.000
_cell.length_b   1.000
_cell.length_c   1.000
_cell.angle_alpha   90.00
_cell.angle_beta   90.00
_cell.angle_gamma   90.00
#
_symmetry.space_group_name_H-M   'P 1'
#
loop_
_entity.id
_entity.type
_entity.pdbx_description
1 polymer ?
#
loop_
_entity_poly.entity_id
_entity_poly.type
_entity_poly.pdbx_seq_one_letter_code
_entity_poly.pdbx_strand_id
1 'polypeptide(L)'
;MPAANMDSHEVTTRLHVDELILDYLLWFCTSSLLKERRLRLDDQVGKREWTDAAKSADMGMRLVNSFTQTFKRLHPNAILPDSIALRQRICRFTTVFLRRLDATSPTFTRPSQSGTRTRAWLSRKRASNVIEDLTSSSPSSNVPIASEFSQTPFAPSNLRRNTEEMHRQMGFSSLPAAQQMYWGNISLREGLKEFMVLSSWTCAFNDEVSTLWVETATNYMVQSVLEAYRCEGAKGIDALNECFSWGPTTSQDGLDDDEVIVNEMFGGDDGSVGVLFEEMKTEALLEVLPPDDTPLETHLDRLAEKHTWAVFEETLVSGYLTAVVSAQPSPILLQVFVFSSFFSRWRVILTIGKQQLESGKLNGFEDRDISTLLANAGALVR
;
A
#
# COMPACT_ATOMS: atom_id res chain seq x y z
N MET A 1 37.32 7.11 -27.85
CA MET A 1 35.90 6.71 -27.77
C MET A 1 35.06 7.98 -27.94
N PRO A 2 34.31 8.14 -29.03
CA PRO A 2 33.44 9.30 -29.18
C PRO A 2 32.14 9.03 -28.42
N ALA A 3 31.85 9.86 -27.42
CA ALA A 3 30.51 9.97 -26.86
C ALA A 3 29.61 10.51 -27.98
N ALA A 4 28.73 9.64 -28.51
CA ALA A 4 27.73 10.06 -29.46
C ALA A 4 26.83 11.09 -28.78
N ASN A 5 26.82 12.32 -29.32
CA ASN A 5 25.78 13.32 -29.06
C ASN A 5 24.46 12.68 -29.50
N MET A 6 23.76 12.02 -28.58
CA MET A 6 22.37 11.66 -28.82
C MET A 6 21.59 12.97 -28.98
N ASP A 7 20.87 13.07 -30.08
CA ASP A 7 20.07 14.25 -30.43
C ASP A 7 19.09 14.51 -29.28
N SER A 8 19.05 15.73 -28.75
CA SER A 8 18.25 16.07 -27.56
C SER A 8 16.77 15.73 -27.74
N HIS A 9 16.27 15.75 -28.97
CA HIS A 9 14.92 15.36 -29.34
C HIS A 9 14.64 13.85 -29.17
N GLU A 10 15.64 13.00 -29.43
CA GLU A 10 15.51 11.53 -29.27
C GLU A 10 15.45 11.15 -27.78
N VAL A 11 16.23 11.83 -26.93
CA VAL A 11 16.23 11.65 -25.47
C VAL A 11 14.86 12.01 -24.87
N THR A 12 14.29 13.16 -25.26
CA THR A 12 12.97 13.59 -24.78
C THR A 12 11.85 12.67 -25.27
N THR A 13 11.92 12.20 -26.52
CA THR A 13 10.91 11.28 -27.08
C THR A 13 10.93 9.95 -26.33
N ARG A 14 12.12 9.43 -26.01
CA ARG A 14 12.27 8.16 -25.29
C ARG A 14 11.74 8.24 -23.86
N LEU A 15 12.07 9.30 -23.12
CA LEU A 15 11.55 9.51 -21.76
C LEU A 15 10.02 9.49 -21.76
N HIS A 16 9.39 10.22 -22.68
CA HIS A 16 7.94 10.28 -22.77
C HIS A 16 7.31 8.91 -23.08
N VAL A 17 7.91 8.13 -23.99
CA VAL A 17 7.43 6.75 -24.27
C VAL A 17 7.56 5.87 -23.03
N ASP A 18 8.67 5.94 -22.31
CA ASP A 18 8.90 5.15 -21.10
C ASP A 18 7.94 5.56 -19.96
N GLU A 19 7.60 6.85 -19.84
CA GLU A 19 6.55 7.35 -18.92
C GLU A 19 5.18 6.75 -19.26
N LEU A 20 4.78 6.75 -20.53
CA LEU A 20 3.51 6.16 -20.98
C LEU A 20 3.43 4.65 -20.68
N ILE A 21 4.54 3.93 -20.84
CA ILE A 21 4.62 2.50 -20.51
C ILE A 21 4.49 2.30 -19.00
N LEU A 22 5.24 3.07 -18.19
CA LEU A 22 5.15 2.99 -16.73
C LEU A 22 3.72 3.25 -16.27
N ASP A 23 3.10 4.30 -16.78
CA ASP A 23 1.73 4.71 -16.44
C ASP A 23 0.69 3.60 -16.69
N TYR A 24 0.82 2.90 -17.81
CA TYR A 24 -0.02 1.75 -18.15
C TYR A 24 0.24 0.55 -17.23
N LEU A 25 1.52 0.22 -16.97
CA LEU A 25 1.87 -0.93 -16.14
C LEU A 25 1.39 -0.76 -14.70
N LEU A 26 1.50 0.44 -14.14
CA LEU A 26 1.00 0.76 -12.79
C LEU A 26 -0.52 0.59 -12.70
N TRP A 27 -1.26 1.09 -13.70
CA TRP A 27 -2.71 0.86 -13.80
C TRP A 27 -3.03 -0.63 -13.93
N PHE A 28 -2.39 -1.33 -14.86
CA PHE A 28 -2.63 -2.75 -15.12
C PHE A 28 -2.41 -3.62 -13.88
N CYS A 29 -1.32 -3.36 -13.15
CA CYS A 29 -1.02 -4.06 -11.90
C CYS A 29 -2.10 -3.79 -10.84
N THR A 30 -2.45 -2.53 -10.62
CA THR A 30 -3.48 -2.12 -9.64
C THR A 30 -4.83 -2.75 -9.97
N SER A 31 -5.30 -2.61 -11.22
CA SER A 31 -6.58 -3.17 -11.67
C SER A 31 -6.60 -4.70 -11.60
N SER A 32 -5.48 -5.37 -11.91
CA SER A 32 -5.39 -6.83 -11.81
C SER A 32 -5.49 -7.32 -10.36
N LEU A 33 -4.83 -6.63 -9.42
CA LEU A 33 -4.90 -6.95 -7.99
C LEU A 33 -6.30 -6.73 -7.41
N LEU A 34 -6.94 -5.60 -7.74
CA LEU A 34 -8.30 -5.32 -7.29
C LEU A 34 -9.31 -6.30 -7.88
N LYS A 35 -9.16 -6.66 -9.17
CA LYS A 35 -9.99 -7.68 -9.81
C LYS A 35 -9.81 -9.05 -9.16
N GLU A 36 -8.56 -9.46 -8.94
CA GLU A 36 -8.26 -10.70 -8.24
C GLU A 36 -8.90 -10.71 -6.86
N ARG A 37 -8.76 -9.64 -6.08
CA ARG A 37 -9.31 -9.58 -4.73
C ARG A 37 -10.84 -9.66 -4.73
N ARG A 38 -11.50 -8.93 -5.64
CA ARG A 38 -12.96 -9.00 -5.81
C ARG A 38 -13.45 -10.41 -6.13
N LEU A 39 -12.79 -11.10 -7.06
CA LEU A 39 -13.15 -12.47 -7.43
C LEU A 39 -12.87 -13.48 -6.30
N ARG A 40 -11.99 -13.18 -5.35
CA ARG A 40 -11.79 -14.01 -4.16
C ARG A 40 -12.89 -13.84 -3.12
N LEU A 41 -13.46 -12.64 -3.02
CA LEU A 41 -14.57 -12.35 -2.10
C LEU A 41 -15.92 -12.83 -2.66
N ASP A 42 -16.00 -13.08 -3.96
CA ASP A 42 -17.18 -13.62 -4.62
C ASP A 42 -17.16 -15.16 -4.61
N ASP A 43 -17.93 -15.76 -3.71
CA ASP A 43 -18.07 -17.21 -3.55
C ASP A 43 -18.68 -17.93 -4.79
N GLN A 44 -19.20 -17.18 -5.77
CA GLN A 44 -19.83 -17.74 -6.97
C GLN A 44 -18.87 -17.93 -8.15
N VAL A 45 -17.61 -17.49 -8.02
CA VAL A 45 -16.65 -17.49 -9.13
C VAL A 45 -15.99 -18.86 -9.32
N GLY A 46 -15.91 -19.31 -10.57
CA GLY A 46 -15.22 -20.54 -10.91
C GLY A 46 -13.71 -20.47 -10.62
N LYS A 47 -13.13 -21.54 -10.05
CA LYS A 47 -11.69 -21.65 -9.72
C LYS A 47 -10.75 -21.21 -10.84
N ARG A 48 -11.14 -21.41 -12.10
CA ARG A 48 -10.37 -21.00 -13.28
C ARG A 48 -10.23 -19.49 -13.39
N GLU A 49 -11.33 -18.74 -13.26
CA GLU A 49 -11.35 -17.28 -13.41
C GLU A 49 -10.49 -16.61 -12.34
N TRP A 50 -10.61 -17.09 -11.10
CA TRP A 50 -9.74 -16.67 -10.00
C TRP A 50 -8.26 -16.97 -10.29
N THR A 51 -7.94 -18.19 -10.74
CA THR A 51 -6.55 -18.58 -11.06
C THR A 51 -5.96 -17.67 -12.15
N ASP A 52 -6.74 -17.32 -13.16
CA ASP A 52 -6.31 -16.47 -14.25
C ASP A 52 -6.15 -15.00 -13.80
N ALA A 53 -7.02 -14.51 -12.91
CA ALA A 53 -6.85 -13.20 -12.28
C ALA A 53 -5.59 -13.13 -11.41
N ALA A 54 -5.31 -14.17 -10.61
CA ALA A 54 -4.10 -14.25 -9.80
C ALA A 54 -2.82 -14.23 -10.66
N LYS A 55 -2.80 -14.98 -11.77
CA LYS A 55 -1.68 -14.92 -12.74
C LYS A 55 -1.51 -13.52 -13.33
N SER A 56 -2.61 -12.83 -13.63
CA SER A 56 -2.57 -11.46 -14.15
C SER A 56 -1.98 -10.48 -13.13
N ALA A 57 -2.37 -10.60 -11.86
CA ALA A 57 -1.84 -9.80 -10.77
C ALA A 57 -0.33 -10.05 -10.57
N ASP A 58 0.09 -11.32 -10.52
CA ASP A 58 1.50 -11.69 -10.38
C ASP A 58 2.34 -11.19 -11.56
N MET A 59 1.79 -11.25 -12.78
CA MET A 59 2.43 -10.67 -13.97
C MET A 59 2.53 -9.14 -13.88
N GLY A 60 1.46 -8.47 -13.45
CA GLY A 60 1.45 -7.02 -13.26
C GLY A 60 2.54 -6.55 -12.30
N MET A 61 2.67 -7.22 -11.14
CA MET A 61 3.71 -6.90 -10.15
C MET A 61 5.12 -7.11 -10.72
N ARG A 62 5.37 -8.21 -11.44
CA ARG A 62 6.66 -8.46 -12.10
C ARG A 62 7.01 -7.39 -13.13
N LEU A 63 6.04 -7.00 -13.96
CA LEU A 63 6.24 -5.99 -15.00
C LEU A 63 6.53 -4.62 -14.39
N VAL A 64 5.75 -4.19 -13.40
CA VAL A 64 5.99 -2.93 -12.68
C VAL A 64 7.38 -2.95 -12.05
N ASN A 65 7.74 -4.04 -11.39
CA ASN A 65 9.04 -4.17 -10.73
C ASN A 65 10.21 -4.03 -11.71
N SER A 66 10.21 -4.86 -12.76
CA SER A 66 11.27 -4.90 -13.75
C SER A 66 11.36 -3.57 -14.53
N PHE A 67 10.21 -2.99 -14.88
CA PHE A 67 10.18 -1.76 -15.65
C PHE A 67 10.57 -0.55 -14.80
N THR A 68 10.15 -0.47 -13.53
CA THR A 68 10.56 0.61 -12.62
C THR A 68 12.07 0.66 -12.44
N GLN A 69 12.72 -0.51 -12.30
CA GLN A 69 14.18 -0.60 -12.23
C GLN A 69 14.84 -0.12 -13.52
N THR A 70 14.29 -0.53 -14.66
CA THR A 70 14.79 -0.13 -15.98
C THR A 70 14.62 1.37 -16.20
N PHE A 71 13.46 1.93 -15.85
CA PHE A 71 13.14 3.35 -15.92
C PHE A 71 14.13 4.17 -15.10
N LYS A 72 14.31 3.84 -13.80
CA LYS A 72 15.25 4.54 -12.91
C LYS A 72 16.70 4.48 -13.41
N ARG A 73 17.10 3.36 -14.02
CA ARG A 73 18.45 3.19 -14.61
C ARG A 73 18.63 4.05 -15.86
N LEU A 74 17.62 4.14 -16.72
CA LEU A 74 17.68 4.89 -17.97
C LEU A 74 17.48 6.39 -17.77
N HIS A 75 16.70 6.78 -16.75
CA HIS A 75 16.26 8.14 -16.48
C HIS A 75 16.48 8.51 -15.00
N PRO A 76 17.73 8.49 -14.49
CA PRO A 76 18.00 8.63 -13.04
C PRO A 76 17.60 9.98 -12.44
N ASN A 77 17.48 11.02 -13.27
CA ASN A 77 17.12 12.37 -12.85
C ASN A 77 15.71 12.77 -13.32
N ALA A 78 14.94 11.86 -13.92
CA ALA A 78 13.60 12.18 -14.38
C ALA A 78 12.66 12.35 -13.17
N ILE A 79 11.91 13.44 -13.20
CA ILE A 79 10.81 13.69 -12.28
C ILE A 79 9.55 13.21 -13.00
N LEU A 80 8.83 12.27 -12.38
CA LEU A 80 7.60 11.76 -12.97
C LEU A 80 6.52 12.85 -12.98
N PRO A 81 5.71 12.95 -14.05
CA PRO A 81 4.49 13.73 -14.01
C PRO A 81 3.61 13.32 -12.82
N ASP A 82 2.96 14.29 -12.19
CA ASP A 82 2.16 14.11 -10.98
C ASP A 82 1.11 12.99 -11.08
N SER A 83 0.46 12.86 -12.23
CA SER A 83 -0.53 11.81 -12.49
C SER A 83 0.08 10.40 -12.45
N ILE A 84 1.31 10.24 -12.98
CA ILE A 84 2.04 8.97 -12.96
C ILE A 84 2.58 8.71 -11.56
N ALA A 85 3.08 9.75 -10.87
CA ALA A 85 3.54 9.66 -9.49
C ALA A 85 2.41 9.21 -8.54
N LEU A 86 1.22 9.79 -8.66
CA LEU A 86 0.03 9.38 -7.91
C LEU A 86 -0.33 7.92 -8.21
N ARG A 87 -0.36 7.54 -9.49
CA ARG A 87 -0.64 6.15 -9.88
C ARG A 87 0.40 5.17 -9.35
N GLN A 88 1.66 5.57 -9.26
CA GLN A 88 2.72 4.78 -8.65
C GLN A 88 2.44 4.56 -7.16
N ARG A 89 2.03 5.61 -6.43
CA ARG A 89 1.64 5.51 -5.02
C ARG A 89 0.43 4.59 -4.82
N ILE A 90 -0.60 4.71 -5.66
CA ILE A 90 -1.78 3.83 -5.64
C ILE A 90 -1.35 2.36 -5.83
N CYS A 91 -0.55 2.09 -6.86
CA CYS A 91 -0.06 0.74 -7.17
C CYS A 91 0.74 0.17 -6.01
N ARG A 92 1.67 0.97 -5.47
CA ARG A 92 2.49 0.60 -4.32
C ARG A 92 1.64 0.27 -3.10
N PHE A 93 0.75 1.17 -2.69
CA PHE A 93 -0.12 0.95 -1.55
C PHE A 93 -1.01 -0.29 -1.75
N THR A 94 -1.56 -0.48 -2.95
CA THR A 94 -2.36 -1.66 -3.28
C THR A 94 -1.55 -2.96 -3.13
N THR A 95 -0.29 -2.97 -3.57
CA THR A 95 0.60 -4.14 -3.40
C THR A 95 1.00 -4.36 -1.95
N VAL A 96 1.25 -3.30 -1.19
CA VAL A 96 1.57 -3.36 0.24
C VAL A 96 0.37 -3.89 1.02
N PHE A 97 -0.83 -3.40 0.75
CA PHE A 97 -2.02 -3.79 1.46
C PHE A 97 -2.46 -5.22 1.12
N LEU A 98 -2.59 -5.55 -0.18
CA LEU A 98 -3.16 -6.83 -0.62
C LEU A 98 -2.16 -7.98 -0.70
N ARG A 99 -0.87 -7.68 -0.88
CA ARG A 99 0.19 -8.69 -1.09
C ARG A 99 1.37 -8.54 -0.13
N ARG A 100 1.32 -7.57 0.80
CA ARG A 100 2.36 -7.32 1.81
C ARG A 100 3.76 -7.12 1.24
N LEU A 101 3.86 -6.59 0.01
CA LEU A 101 5.10 -6.37 -0.73
C LEU A 101 5.11 -5.01 -1.43
N ASP A 102 6.30 -4.55 -1.83
CA ASP A 102 6.44 -3.31 -2.61
C ASP A 102 6.85 -3.65 -4.05
N ALA A 103 5.89 -3.64 -4.98
CA ALA A 103 6.18 -3.95 -6.38
C ALA A 103 7.12 -2.93 -7.05
N THR A 104 7.28 -1.74 -6.50
CA THR A 104 8.16 -0.68 -7.03
C THR A 104 9.60 -0.79 -6.49
N SER A 105 9.83 -1.68 -5.52
CA SER A 105 11.14 -1.94 -4.91
C SER A 105 11.88 -3.09 -5.61
N PRO A 106 13.17 -2.98 -5.93
CA PRO A 106 13.91 -3.99 -6.69
C PRO A 106 13.86 -5.42 -6.14
N THR A 107 13.66 -5.57 -4.83
CA THR A 107 13.67 -6.86 -4.14
C THR A 107 12.28 -7.29 -3.66
N PHE A 108 11.21 -6.58 -4.06
CA PHE A 108 9.85 -6.72 -3.50
C PHE A 108 9.73 -6.50 -1.99
N THR A 109 10.84 -6.17 -1.33
CA THR A 109 10.89 -5.82 0.09
C THR A 109 10.96 -4.31 0.23
N ARG A 110 10.42 -3.78 1.32
CA ARG A 110 10.62 -2.38 1.65
C ARG A 110 12.03 -2.22 2.25
N PRO A 111 12.82 -1.22 1.84
CA PRO A 111 14.02 -0.87 2.59
C PRO A 111 13.60 -0.49 4.02
N SER A 112 14.21 -1.14 5.03
CA SER A 112 13.92 -0.98 6.47
C SER A 112 14.10 0.45 7.01
N GLN A 113 14.50 1.39 6.14
CA GLN A 113 14.62 2.80 6.43
C GLN A 113 13.28 3.47 6.78
N SER A 114 12.13 2.94 6.32
CA SER A 114 10.83 3.50 6.74
C SER A 114 10.61 3.34 8.23
N GLY A 115 10.97 2.20 8.83
CA GLY A 115 10.87 2.00 10.27
C GLY A 115 11.78 2.94 11.08
N THR A 116 12.92 3.36 10.51
CA THR A 116 13.84 4.32 11.15
C THR A 116 13.38 5.76 10.97
N ARG A 117 12.84 6.13 9.80
CA ARG A 117 12.32 7.48 9.53
C ARG A 117 10.97 7.72 10.20
N THR A 118 10.05 6.74 10.15
CA THR A 118 8.82 6.74 10.95
C THR A 118 9.20 6.84 12.42
N ARG A 119 10.08 5.99 12.97
CA ARG A 119 10.59 6.18 14.35
C ARG A 119 11.25 7.53 14.60
N ALA A 120 12.00 8.09 13.65
CA ALA A 120 12.60 9.42 13.80
C ALA A 120 11.52 10.51 13.86
N TRP A 121 10.53 10.50 12.97
CA TRP A 121 9.38 11.40 12.98
C TRP A 121 8.51 11.24 14.25
N LEU A 122 8.18 10.00 14.60
CA LEU A 122 7.51 9.60 15.84
C LEU A 122 8.25 10.11 17.08
N SER A 123 9.57 9.89 17.14
CA SER A 123 10.44 10.31 18.25
C SER A 123 10.62 11.82 18.33
N ARG A 124 10.54 12.54 17.20
CA ARG A 124 10.73 13.99 17.15
C ARG A 124 9.51 14.74 17.67
N LYS A 125 8.30 14.19 17.53
CA LYS A 125 7.08 15.01 17.66
C LYS A 125 5.85 14.34 18.27
N ARG A 126 5.69 13.01 18.26
CA ARG A 126 4.33 12.41 18.38
C ARG A 126 4.18 11.13 19.20
N ALA A 127 5.13 10.20 19.19
CA ALA A 127 4.94 8.89 19.83
C ALA A 127 5.25 8.82 21.32
N SER A 128 6.08 9.70 21.87
CA SER A 128 6.41 9.62 23.30
C SER A 128 5.25 10.01 24.22
N ASN A 129 4.25 10.75 23.70
CA ASN A 129 3.27 11.44 24.53
C ASN A 129 1.81 11.08 24.23
N VAL A 130 1.48 10.24 23.23
CA VAL A 130 0.06 9.98 22.85
C VAL A 130 -0.79 9.56 24.05
N ILE A 131 -0.24 8.68 24.91
CA ILE A 131 -0.90 8.24 26.15
C ILE A 131 -0.64 9.22 27.32
N GLU A 132 0.53 9.85 27.35
CA GLU A 132 0.89 10.82 28.41
C GLU A 132 -0.04 12.06 28.37
N ASP A 133 -0.40 12.52 27.18
CA ASP A 133 -1.31 13.64 26.97
C ASP A 133 -2.74 13.30 27.44
N LEU A 134 -3.22 12.07 27.20
CA LEU A 134 -4.53 11.60 27.68
C LEU A 134 -4.61 11.44 29.20
N THR A 135 -3.53 10.93 29.80
CA THR A 135 -3.44 10.68 31.25
C THR A 135 -3.20 11.96 32.05
N SER A 136 -2.62 13.00 31.45
CA SER A 136 -2.44 14.33 32.06
C SER A 136 -3.76 15.04 32.38
N SER A 137 -4.83 14.72 31.64
CA SER A 137 -6.15 15.35 31.77
C SER A 137 -7.14 14.61 32.68
N SER A 138 -6.82 13.40 33.18
CA SER A 138 -7.76 12.60 33.97
C SER A 138 -7.21 12.28 35.37
N PRO A 139 -7.91 12.62 36.46
CA PRO A 139 -7.46 12.29 37.81
C PRO A 139 -7.74 10.80 38.12
N SER A 140 -6.72 10.14 38.70
CA SER A 140 -6.81 8.92 39.51
C SER A 140 -7.07 7.55 38.86
N SER A 141 -6.28 7.13 37.85
CA SER A 141 -6.00 5.70 37.66
C SER A 141 -4.56 5.39 38.08
N ASN A 142 -4.39 4.54 39.10
CA ASN A 142 -3.11 4.23 39.74
C ASN A 142 -2.33 3.10 39.05
N VAL A 143 -2.79 2.60 37.90
CA VAL A 143 -2.06 1.60 37.11
C VAL A 143 -1.48 2.29 35.89
N PRO A 144 -0.14 2.35 35.73
CA PRO A 144 0.46 2.91 34.52
C PRO A 144 0.03 2.04 33.34
N ILE A 145 -0.65 2.61 32.34
CA ILE A 145 -1.03 1.92 31.08
C ILE A 145 0.17 1.20 30.46
N ALA A 146 1.38 1.76 30.61
CA ALA A 146 2.63 1.14 30.17
C ALA A 146 2.92 -0.24 30.82
N SER A 147 2.39 -0.52 32.01
CA SER A 147 2.59 -1.78 32.71
C SER A 147 1.79 -2.93 32.08
N GLU A 148 0.60 -2.67 31.55
CA GLU A 148 -0.27 -3.67 30.92
C GLU A 148 0.28 -4.17 29.58
N PHE A 149 0.98 -3.28 28.86
CA PHE A 149 1.64 -3.62 27.60
C PHE A 149 3.07 -4.16 27.80
N SER A 150 3.59 -4.28 29.02
CA SER A 150 5.01 -4.61 29.26
C SER A 150 5.44 -6.00 28.76
N GLN A 151 4.49 -6.91 28.55
CA GLN A 151 4.74 -8.27 28.06
C GLN A 151 3.97 -8.54 26.76
N THR A 152 4.39 -9.58 26.02
CA THR A 152 3.60 -10.09 24.88
C THR A 152 2.25 -10.57 25.40
N PRO A 153 1.12 -10.00 24.95
CA PRO A 153 -0.19 -10.36 25.48
C PRO A 153 -0.59 -11.80 25.13
N PHE A 154 -0.05 -12.36 24.04
CA PHE A 154 -0.39 -13.69 23.55
C PHE A 154 0.76 -14.68 23.71
N ALA A 155 0.41 -15.92 24.06
CA ALA A 155 1.34 -17.05 24.01
C ALA A 155 1.79 -17.33 22.55
N PRO A 156 3.00 -17.89 22.32
CA PRO A 156 3.50 -18.17 20.97
C PRO A 156 2.57 -19.02 20.09
N SER A 157 1.83 -19.96 20.69
CA SER A 157 0.82 -20.76 19.98
C SER A 157 -0.35 -19.92 19.49
N ASN A 158 -0.78 -18.93 20.28
CA ASN A 158 -1.88 -18.02 19.93
C ASN A 158 -1.44 -17.05 18.83
N LEU A 159 -0.22 -16.49 18.92
CA LEU A 159 0.35 -15.64 17.87
C LEU A 159 0.40 -16.35 16.51
N ARG A 160 0.86 -17.61 16.52
CA ARG A 160 0.90 -18.43 15.30
C ARG A 160 -0.50 -18.64 14.72
N ARG A 161 -1.48 -19.02 15.56
CA ARG A 161 -2.87 -19.22 15.14
C ARG A 161 -3.47 -17.93 14.57
N ASN A 162 -3.24 -16.79 15.22
CA ASN A 162 -3.73 -15.49 14.79
C ASN A 162 -3.10 -15.06 13.45
N THR A 163 -1.80 -15.34 13.27
CA THR A 163 -1.10 -15.10 11.98
C THR A 163 -1.66 -15.98 10.86
N GLU A 164 -1.88 -17.27 11.13
CA GLU A 164 -2.49 -18.19 10.17
C GLU A 164 -3.93 -17.76 9.81
N GLU A 165 -4.69 -17.25 10.79
CA GLU A 165 -6.02 -16.69 10.59
C GLU A 165 -5.99 -15.44 9.70
N MET A 166 -5.12 -14.48 10.01
CA MET A 166 -4.93 -13.28 9.21
C MET A 166 -4.54 -13.63 7.77
N HIS A 167 -3.60 -14.57 7.58
CA HIS A 167 -3.23 -15.08 6.26
C HIS A 167 -4.42 -15.70 5.52
N ARG A 168 -5.27 -16.45 6.22
CA ARG A 168 -6.49 -17.00 5.64
C ARG A 168 -7.46 -15.90 5.19
N GLN A 169 -7.70 -14.89 6.03
CA GLN A 169 -8.58 -13.75 5.71
C GLN A 169 -8.05 -12.93 4.52
N MET A 170 -6.73 -12.73 4.46
CA MET A 170 -6.07 -12.08 3.32
C MET A 170 -5.97 -12.99 2.07
N GLY A 171 -6.43 -14.24 2.15
CA GLY A 171 -6.45 -15.18 1.04
C GLY A 171 -5.07 -15.70 0.64
N PHE A 172 -4.08 -15.68 1.54
CA PHE A 172 -2.79 -16.33 1.33
C PHE A 172 -2.95 -17.85 1.29
N SER A 173 -3.71 -18.42 2.23
CA SER A 173 -3.88 -19.87 2.36
C SER A 173 -4.62 -20.51 1.19
N SER A 174 -5.40 -19.73 0.43
CA SER A 174 -6.06 -20.20 -0.79
C SER A 174 -5.15 -20.19 -2.02
N LEU A 175 -4.01 -19.47 -1.99
CA LEU A 175 -3.09 -19.39 -3.12
C LEU A 175 -2.35 -20.72 -3.35
N PRO A 176 -2.17 -21.16 -4.60
CA PRO A 176 -1.24 -22.22 -4.96
C PRO A 176 0.18 -21.87 -4.50
N ALA A 177 0.96 -22.87 -4.07
CA ALA A 177 2.33 -22.67 -3.57
C ALA A 177 3.22 -21.85 -4.52
N ALA A 178 3.06 -22.01 -5.84
CA ALA A 178 3.80 -21.23 -6.84
C ALA A 178 3.49 -19.73 -6.82
N GLN A 179 2.31 -19.32 -6.36
CA GLN A 179 1.88 -17.92 -6.29
C GLN A 179 2.15 -17.29 -4.92
N GLN A 180 2.41 -18.10 -3.90
CA GLN A 180 2.79 -17.64 -2.56
C GLN A 180 4.14 -16.92 -2.56
N MET A 181 4.98 -17.09 -3.60
CA MET A 181 6.25 -16.35 -3.73
C MET A 181 6.07 -14.83 -3.90
N TYR A 182 4.90 -14.40 -4.37
CA TYR A 182 4.52 -12.98 -4.47
C TYR A 182 3.63 -12.57 -3.28
N TRP A 183 4.02 -13.03 -2.10
CA TRP A 183 3.47 -12.62 -0.82
C TRP A 183 4.63 -12.16 0.05
N GLY A 184 4.56 -10.92 0.52
CA GLY A 184 5.58 -10.38 1.41
C GLY A 184 5.16 -10.42 2.88
N ASN A 185 5.85 -9.64 3.69
CA ASN A 185 5.73 -9.58 5.14
C ASN A 185 5.65 -8.14 5.66
N ILE A 186 5.29 -7.18 4.80
CA ILE A 186 5.05 -5.80 5.21
C ILE A 186 3.83 -5.75 6.13
N SER A 187 4.00 -5.15 7.30
CA SER A 187 2.93 -4.97 8.29
C SER A 187 1.97 -3.85 7.89
N LEU A 188 0.77 -3.86 8.45
CA LEU A 188 -0.20 -2.77 8.38
C LEU A 188 0.36 -1.50 8.99
N ARG A 189 1.17 -1.59 10.06
CA ARG A 189 1.87 -0.40 10.59
C ARG A 189 2.71 0.29 9.52
N GLU A 190 3.43 -0.48 8.74
CA GLU A 190 4.19 0.03 7.60
C GLU A 190 3.29 0.51 6.45
N GLY A 191 2.18 -0.18 6.20
CA GLY A 191 1.15 0.17 5.22
C GLY A 191 0.36 1.44 5.57
N LEU A 192 0.17 1.73 6.86
CA LEU A 192 -0.54 2.90 7.37
C LEU A 192 0.16 4.18 6.95
N LYS A 193 1.50 4.21 6.97
CA LYS A 193 2.26 5.32 6.41
C LYS A 193 1.94 5.55 4.93
N GLU A 194 1.94 4.48 4.14
CA GLU A 194 1.65 4.59 2.71
C GLU A 194 0.19 5.01 2.46
N PHE A 195 -0.74 4.56 3.30
CA PHE A 195 -2.13 5.01 3.29
C PHE A 195 -2.24 6.52 3.57
N MET A 196 -1.60 7.02 4.64
CA MET A 196 -1.63 8.44 5.01
C MET A 196 -1.05 9.31 3.90
N VAL A 197 0.09 8.89 3.35
CA VAL A 197 0.76 9.58 2.25
C VAL A 197 -0.09 9.55 0.98
N LEU A 198 -0.63 8.40 0.58
CA LEU A 198 -1.54 8.31 -0.57
C LEU A 198 -2.77 9.20 -0.38
N SER A 199 -3.36 9.17 0.81
CA SER A 199 -4.54 9.96 1.17
C SER A 199 -4.28 11.45 1.00
N SER A 200 -3.19 11.95 1.57
CA SER A 200 -2.82 13.36 1.48
C SER A 200 -2.64 13.83 0.03
N TRP A 201 -2.05 13.00 -0.81
CA TRP A 201 -1.96 13.26 -2.24
C TRP A 201 -3.35 13.27 -2.88
N THR A 202 -4.18 12.25 -2.64
CA THR A 202 -5.53 12.20 -3.22
C THR A 202 -6.40 13.38 -2.80
N CYS A 203 -6.24 13.89 -1.58
CA CYS A 203 -6.93 15.09 -1.11
C CYS A 203 -6.40 16.34 -1.83
N ALA A 204 -5.08 16.47 -2.01
CA ALA A 204 -4.50 17.58 -2.77
C ALA A 204 -4.95 17.62 -4.25
N PHE A 205 -5.36 16.48 -4.83
CA PHE A 205 -5.90 16.43 -6.20
C PHE A 205 -7.41 16.64 -6.31
N ASN A 206 -8.17 16.36 -5.26
CA ASN A 206 -9.64 16.37 -5.29
C ASN A 206 -10.27 17.42 -4.36
N ASP A 207 -9.46 18.17 -3.61
CA ASP A 207 -9.84 19.24 -2.66
C ASP A 207 -10.87 18.82 -1.59
N GLU A 208 -11.02 17.54 -1.29
CA GLU A 208 -11.99 17.04 -0.30
C GLU A 208 -11.39 15.96 0.60
N VAL A 209 -11.58 16.12 1.91
CA VAL A 209 -11.36 15.07 2.92
C VAL A 209 -12.73 14.69 3.47
N SER A 210 -13.17 13.45 3.22
CA SER A 210 -14.49 12.98 3.65
C SER A 210 -14.48 12.39 5.07
N THR A 211 -15.63 12.36 5.73
CA THR A 211 -15.81 11.62 6.99
C THR A 211 -15.46 10.14 6.84
N LEU A 212 -15.81 9.55 5.68
CA LEU A 212 -15.44 8.18 5.32
C LEU A 212 -13.92 7.97 5.33
N TRP A 213 -13.14 8.97 4.90
CA TRP A 213 -11.68 8.90 4.99
C TRP A 213 -11.22 8.85 6.45
N VAL A 214 -11.74 9.73 7.31
CA VAL A 214 -11.37 9.77 8.74
C VAL A 214 -11.68 8.42 9.40
N GLU A 215 -12.89 7.88 9.18
CA GLU A 215 -13.30 6.55 9.63
C GLU A 215 -12.39 5.44 9.11
N THR A 216 -12.02 5.50 7.83
CA THR A 216 -11.11 4.50 7.24
C THR A 216 -9.72 4.58 7.87
N ALA A 217 -9.22 5.80 8.12
CA ALA A 217 -7.92 6.05 8.72
C ALA A 217 -7.84 5.54 10.16
N THR A 218 -8.83 5.85 11.00
CA THR A 218 -8.88 5.39 12.39
C THR A 218 -9.05 3.87 12.47
N ASN A 219 -9.91 3.27 11.64
CA ASN A 219 -10.02 1.82 11.54
C ASN A 219 -8.70 1.18 11.11
N TYR A 220 -7.95 1.80 10.18
CA TYR A 220 -6.62 1.32 9.80
C TYR A 220 -5.66 1.31 11.01
N MET A 221 -5.66 2.36 11.84
CA MET A 221 -4.84 2.40 13.06
C MET A 221 -5.18 1.26 14.02
N VAL A 222 -6.48 1.04 14.28
CA VAL A 222 -6.95 -0.06 15.15
C VAL A 222 -6.50 -1.42 14.60
N GLN A 223 -6.68 -1.67 13.31
CA GLN A 223 -6.24 -2.91 12.66
C GLN A 223 -4.72 -3.09 12.71
N SER A 224 -3.97 -2.00 12.59
CA SER A 224 -2.51 -2.02 12.69
C SER A 224 -2.04 -2.39 14.10
N VAL A 225 -2.74 -1.91 15.14
CA VAL A 225 -2.51 -2.32 16.53
C VAL A 225 -2.86 -3.79 16.72
N LEU A 226 -4.04 -4.23 16.25
CA LEU A 226 -4.47 -5.61 16.33
C LEU A 226 -3.46 -6.56 15.69
N GLU A 227 -2.95 -6.25 14.49
CA GLU A 227 -1.91 -7.06 13.84
C GLU A 227 -0.61 -7.07 14.65
N ALA A 228 -0.14 -5.91 15.12
CA ALA A 228 1.11 -5.80 15.86
C ALA A 228 1.11 -6.64 17.14
N TYR A 229 0.05 -6.59 17.95
CA TYR A 229 0.01 -7.34 19.20
C TYR A 229 -0.48 -8.79 19.02
N ARG A 230 -1.51 -9.03 18.18
CA ARG A 230 -2.11 -10.36 18.03
C ARG A 230 -1.33 -11.28 17.09
N CYS A 231 -0.62 -10.73 16.10
CA CYS A 231 0.11 -11.53 15.10
C CYS A 231 1.63 -11.41 15.29
N GLU A 232 2.16 -10.19 15.43
CA GLU A 232 3.61 -9.97 15.51
C GLU A 232 4.20 -10.13 16.92
N GLY A 233 3.35 -10.14 17.95
CA GLY A 233 3.80 -10.25 19.34
C GLY A 233 4.54 -9.00 19.82
N ALA A 234 4.07 -7.81 19.44
CA ALA A 234 4.57 -6.55 19.94
C ALA A 234 4.54 -6.49 21.49
N LYS A 235 5.45 -5.70 22.04
CA LYS A 235 5.63 -5.46 23.48
C LYS A 235 5.75 -3.95 23.71
N GLY A 236 5.38 -3.52 24.92
CA GLY A 236 5.35 -2.12 25.30
C GLY A 236 4.28 -1.34 24.54
N ILE A 237 4.22 -0.04 24.79
CA ILE A 237 3.28 0.89 24.15
C ILE A 237 3.77 1.40 22.78
N ASP A 238 4.99 1.07 22.37
CA ASP A 238 5.63 1.64 21.18
C ASP A 238 4.85 1.36 19.90
N ALA A 239 4.33 0.14 19.73
CA ALA A 239 3.56 -0.22 18.54
C ALA A 239 2.23 0.53 18.48
N LEU A 240 1.55 0.70 19.62
CA LEU A 240 0.34 1.49 19.73
C LEU A 240 0.62 2.98 19.45
N ASN A 241 1.65 3.55 20.08
CA ASN A 241 2.07 4.93 19.85
C ASN A 241 2.45 5.19 18.39
N GLU A 242 3.13 4.25 17.74
CA GLU A 242 3.43 4.31 16.31
C GLU A 242 2.15 4.39 15.46
N CYS A 243 1.14 3.55 15.75
CA CYS A 243 -0.12 3.55 15.00
C CYS A 243 -0.93 4.84 15.19
N PHE A 244 -0.97 5.38 16.40
CA PHE A 244 -1.83 6.52 16.78
C PHE A 244 -1.14 7.89 16.75
N SER A 245 0.08 7.94 16.23
CA SER A 245 0.89 9.15 16.13
C SER A 245 0.51 10.13 15.00
N TRP A 246 -0.39 9.75 14.10
CA TRP A 246 -0.79 10.62 12.99
C TRP A 246 -1.68 11.78 13.49
N GLY A 247 -1.73 12.88 12.74
CA GLY A 247 -2.42 14.11 13.12
C GLY A 247 -1.73 15.40 12.66
N PRO A 248 -2.27 16.57 13.00
CA PRO A 248 -1.64 17.86 12.72
C PRO A 248 -0.34 18.04 13.52
N THR A 249 0.67 18.68 12.92
CA THR A 249 1.88 19.12 13.63
C THR A 249 2.18 20.60 13.40
N THR A 250 2.67 21.23 14.46
CA THR A 250 3.06 22.64 14.49
C THR A 250 4.51 22.89 14.06
N SER A 251 5.36 21.85 13.91
CA SER A 251 6.69 22.03 13.30
C SER A 251 6.68 21.67 11.85
N GLN A 252 7.27 22.56 11.05
CA GLN A 252 7.69 22.25 9.69
C GLN A 252 9.19 21.92 9.59
N ASP A 253 9.98 22.13 10.66
CA ASP A 253 11.42 21.88 10.64
C ASP A 253 11.78 20.40 10.43
N GLY A 254 12.49 20.13 9.34
CA GLY A 254 13.05 18.81 9.03
C GLY A 254 12.05 17.78 8.50
N LEU A 255 10.88 18.23 8.05
CA LEU A 255 9.93 17.40 7.30
C LEU A 255 10.45 17.16 5.87
N ASP A 256 10.19 15.96 5.34
CA ASP A 256 10.32 15.71 3.91
C ASP A 256 9.04 16.12 3.15
N ASP A 257 9.09 16.15 1.82
CA ASP A 257 7.97 16.62 0.99
C ASP A 257 6.67 15.84 1.27
N ASP A 258 6.76 14.53 1.52
CA ASP A 258 5.60 13.70 1.85
C ASP A 258 5.02 14.08 3.22
N GLU A 259 5.88 14.34 4.21
CA GLU A 259 5.47 14.77 5.55
C GLU A 259 4.83 16.16 5.54
N VAL A 260 5.29 17.07 4.68
CA VAL A 260 4.67 18.39 4.49
C VAL A 260 3.25 18.22 3.94
N ILE A 261 3.07 17.44 2.87
CA ILE A 261 1.76 17.22 2.23
C ILE A 261 0.78 16.54 3.20
N VAL A 262 1.25 15.55 3.97
CA VAL A 262 0.42 14.92 5.02
C VAL A 262 0.00 15.93 6.09
N ASN A 263 0.88 16.85 6.49
CA ASN A 263 0.53 17.87 7.48
C ASN A 263 -0.47 18.89 6.93
N GLU A 264 -0.31 19.30 5.67
CA GLU A 264 -1.22 20.23 4.99
C GLU A 264 -2.64 19.68 4.88
N MET A 265 -2.79 18.37 4.63
CA MET A 265 -4.10 17.70 4.61
C MET A 265 -4.90 17.91 5.90
N PHE A 266 -4.24 17.94 7.07
CA PHE A 266 -4.91 18.20 8.36
C PHE A 266 -5.21 19.70 8.60
N GLY A 267 -4.48 20.59 7.93
CA GLY A 267 -4.68 22.04 8.01
C GLY A 267 -5.71 22.59 7.03
N GLY A 268 -6.20 21.78 6.09
CA GLY A 268 -7.26 22.14 5.15
C GLY A 268 -8.59 22.44 5.84
N ASP A 269 -9.40 23.30 5.20
CA ASP A 269 -10.77 23.64 5.63
C ASP A 269 -10.85 24.19 7.07
N ASP A 270 -10.06 25.24 7.35
CA ASP A 270 -9.87 25.88 8.67
C ASP A 270 -9.39 24.91 9.78
N GLY A 271 -8.86 23.74 9.41
CA GLY A 271 -8.45 22.69 10.33
C GLY A 271 -9.60 21.83 10.87
N SER A 272 -10.83 21.98 10.34
CA SER A 272 -12.00 21.20 10.77
C SER A 272 -11.79 19.69 10.60
N VAL A 273 -11.14 19.28 9.51
CA VAL A 273 -10.72 17.90 9.25
C VAL A 273 -9.75 17.41 10.32
N GLY A 274 -8.77 18.23 10.69
CA GLY A 274 -7.82 17.91 11.75
C GLY A 274 -8.51 17.71 13.10
N VAL A 275 -9.49 18.56 13.43
CA VAL A 275 -10.29 18.43 14.66
C VAL A 275 -11.09 17.14 14.67
N LEU A 276 -11.86 16.87 13.62
CA LEU A 276 -12.66 15.64 13.50
C LEU A 276 -11.78 14.38 13.58
N PHE A 277 -10.63 14.42 12.91
CA PHE A 277 -9.67 13.32 12.94
C PHE A 277 -9.12 13.08 14.35
N GLU A 278 -8.74 14.12 15.08
CA GLU A 278 -8.26 13.99 16.45
C GLU A 278 -9.35 13.47 17.40
N GLU A 279 -10.61 13.91 17.24
CA GLU A 279 -11.75 13.39 18.01
C GLU A 279 -11.93 11.88 17.78
N MET A 280 -12.04 11.45 16.52
CA MET A 280 -12.24 10.03 16.18
C MET A 280 -11.02 9.17 16.53
N LYS A 281 -9.81 9.71 16.37
CA LYS A 281 -8.57 9.05 16.77
C LYS A 281 -8.53 8.84 18.28
N THR A 282 -8.93 9.84 19.06
CA THR A 282 -9.00 9.76 20.52
C THR A 282 -10.00 8.72 20.97
N GLU A 283 -11.20 8.69 20.37
CA GLU A 283 -12.20 7.66 20.65
C GLU A 283 -11.67 6.25 20.35
N ALA A 284 -11.11 6.06 19.16
CA ALA A 284 -10.53 4.77 18.76
C ALA A 284 -9.36 4.35 19.67
N LEU A 285 -8.54 5.30 20.11
CA LEU A 285 -7.43 5.04 21.03
C LEU A 285 -7.93 4.62 22.42
N LEU A 286 -8.93 5.32 22.96
CA LEU A 286 -9.56 4.94 24.24
C LEU A 286 -10.20 3.55 24.15
N GLU A 287 -10.74 3.19 22.99
CA GLU A 287 -11.30 1.85 22.76
C GLU A 287 -10.24 0.75 22.73
N VAL A 288 -9.03 1.04 22.24
CA VAL A 288 -7.90 0.11 22.16
C VAL A 288 -7.26 -0.14 23.53
N LEU A 289 -7.42 0.80 24.47
CA LEU A 289 -6.94 0.65 25.83
C LEU A 289 -7.88 -0.29 26.60
N PRO A 290 -7.34 -1.31 27.28
CA PRO A 290 -8.16 -2.22 28.04
C PRO A 290 -8.83 -1.48 29.22
N PRO A 291 -10.11 -1.78 29.53
CA PRO A 291 -10.72 -1.31 30.76
C PRO A 291 -10.02 -1.87 31.99
N ASP A 292 -10.13 -1.15 33.11
CA ASP A 292 -9.67 -1.62 34.41
C ASP A 292 -10.17 -3.06 34.67
N ASP A 293 -9.29 -3.92 35.18
CA ASP A 293 -9.52 -5.34 35.47
C ASP A 293 -9.71 -6.29 34.27
N THR A 294 -9.51 -5.83 33.01
CA THR A 294 -9.55 -6.71 31.83
C THR A 294 -8.14 -7.04 31.33
N PRO A 295 -7.73 -8.32 31.29
CA PRO A 295 -6.44 -8.70 30.69
C PRO A 295 -6.34 -8.24 29.23
N LEU A 296 -5.19 -7.68 28.85
CA LEU A 296 -4.93 -7.15 27.51
C LEU A 296 -5.23 -8.18 26.40
N GLU A 297 -4.89 -9.45 26.61
CA GLU A 297 -5.20 -10.54 25.66
C GLU A 297 -6.70 -10.64 25.37
N THR A 298 -7.52 -10.69 26.43
CA THR A 298 -8.98 -10.80 26.32
C THR A 298 -9.59 -9.55 25.70
N HIS A 299 -9.06 -8.38 26.04
CA HIS A 299 -9.51 -7.12 25.46
C HIS A 299 -9.23 -7.06 23.95
N LEU A 300 -8.02 -7.39 23.50
CA LEU A 300 -7.65 -7.36 22.09
C LEU A 300 -8.41 -8.41 21.26
N ASP A 301 -8.75 -9.57 21.83
CA ASP A 301 -9.60 -10.54 21.14
C ASP A 301 -11.03 -10.02 20.95
N ARG A 302 -11.64 -9.39 21.98
CA ARG A 302 -12.96 -8.73 21.84
C ARG A 302 -12.91 -7.57 20.84
N LEU A 303 -11.83 -6.80 20.86
CA LEU A 303 -11.64 -5.68 19.95
C LEU A 303 -11.56 -6.20 18.49
N ALA A 304 -10.91 -7.32 18.24
CA ALA A 304 -10.86 -7.94 16.92
C ALA A 304 -12.20 -8.54 16.46
N GLU A 305 -13.04 -8.98 17.38
CA GLU A 305 -14.41 -9.40 17.06
C GLU A 305 -15.29 -8.21 16.66
N LYS A 306 -15.11 -7.06 17.32
CA LYS A 306 -15.82 -5.81 16.97
C LYS A 306 -15.30 -5.22 15.66
N HIS A 307 -13.98 -5.11 15.52
CA HIS A 307 -13.30 -4.58 14.33
C HIS A 307 -12.86 -5.73 13.44
N THR A 308 -13.80 -6.33 12.72
CA THR A 308 -13.48 -7.45 11.84
C THR A 308 -12.66 -7.01 10.63
N TRP A 309 -11.72 -7.87 10.21
CA TRP A 309 -10.94 -7.64 9.00
C TRP A 309 -11.82 -7.45 7.76
N ALA A 310 -12.92 -8.22 7.66
CA ALA A 310 -13.80 -8.19 6.51
C ALA A 310 -14.42 -6.80 6.29
N VAL A 311 -14.94 -6.17 7.36
CA VAL A 311 -15.51 -4.82 7.30
C VAL A 311 -14.44 -3.78 6.98
N PHE A 312 -13.27 -3.87 7.63
CA PHE A 312 -12.17 -2.95 7.37
C PHE A 312 -11.72 -3.03 5.90
N GLU A 313 -11.52 -4.23 5.40
CA GLU A 313 -11.08 -4.45 4.03
C GLU A 313 -12.13 -4.03 3.01
N GLU A 314 -13.42 -4.28 3.26
CA GLU A 314 -14.50 -3.83 2.38
C GLU A 314 -14.49 -2.30 2.27
N THR A 315 -14.46 -1.59 3.41
CA THR A 315 -14.41 -0.13 3.43
C THR A 315 -13.17 0.42 2.71
N LEU A 316 -12.00 -0.16 2.96
CA LEU A 316 -10.75 0.32 2.38
C LEU A 316 -10.60 -0.04 0.89
N VAL A 317 -10.95 -1.26 0.47
CA VAL A 317 -10.76 -1.74 -0.91
C VAL A 317 -11.93 -1.36 -1.80
N SER A 318 -13.15 -1.72 -1.40
CA SER A 318 -14.36 -1.48 -2.19
C SER A 318 -14.82 -0.03 -2.10
N GLY A 319 -14.61 0.62 -0.95
CA GLY A 319 -14.87 2.05 -0.77
C GLY A 319 -13.71 2.90 -1.29
N TYR A 320 -12.70 3.10 -0.44
CA TYR A 320 -11.64 4.09 -0.67
C TYR A 320 -10.79 3.81 -1.93
N LEU A 321 -10.14 2.65 -2.04
CA LEU A 321 -9.22 2.36 -3.15
C LEU A 321 -9.93 2.33 -4.50
N THR A 322 -11.14 1.76 -4.56
CA THR A 322 -11.92 1.73 -5.80
C THR A 322 -12.32 3.14 -6.23
N ALA A 323 -12.71 4.02 -5.30
CA ALA A 323 -13.00 5.43 -5.60
C ALA A 323 -11.75 6.16 -6.11
N VAL A 324 -10.62 6.02 -5.41
CA VAL A 324 -9.35 6.64 -5.80
C VAL A 324 -8.90 6.18 -7.19
N VAL A 325 -8.97 4.88 -7.48
CA VAL A 325 -8.61 4.34 -8.80
C VAL A 325 -9.58 4.82 -9.89
N SER A 326 -10.87 4.90 -9.59
CA SER A 326 -11.89 5.33 -10.56
C SER A 326 -11.83 6.82 -10.89
N ALA A 327 -11.34 7.64 -9.96
CA ALA A 327 -11.08 9.06 -10.18
C ALA A 327 -9.88 9.30 -11.11
N GLN A 328 -8.99 8.32 -11.28
CA GLN A 328 -7.84 8.46 -12.17
C GLN A 328 -8.24 8.31 -13.65
N PRO A 329 -7.73 9.17 -14.55
CA PRO A 329 -7.95 9.00 -15.97
C PRO A 329 -7.31 7.69 -16.45
N SER A 330 -7.97 7.02 -17.38
CA SER A 330 -7.40 5.81 -18.02
C SER A 330 -6.05 6.12 -18.67
N PRO A 331 -5.03 5.24 -18.56
CA PRO A 331 -3.74 5.45 -19.21
C PRO A 331 -3.89 5.73 -20.71
N ILE A 332 -3.11 6.66 -21.25
CA ILE A 332 -3.18 7.03 -22.68
C ILE A 332 -2.98 5.80 -23.57
N LEU A 333 -2.06 4.90 -23.22
CA LEU A 333 -1.86 3.66 -23.97
C LEU A 333 -3.15 2.83 -24.04
N LEU A 334 -3.91 2.71 -22.95
CA LEU A 334 -5.19 2.01 -22.95
C LEU A 334 -6.20 2.68 -23.89
N GLN A 335 -6.30 4.01 -23.86
CA GLN A 335 -7.22 4.76 -24.72
C GLN A 335 -6.87 4.56 -26.21
N VAL A 336 -5.59 4.62 -26.54
CA VAL A 336 -5.08 4.37 -27.90
C VAL A 336 -5.35 2.93 -28.33
N PHE A 337 -5.25 1.95 -27.42
CA PHE A 337 -5.56 0.54 -27.71
C PHE A 337 -7.05 0.24 -27.88
N VAL A 338 -7.94 1.00 -27.22
CA VAL A 338 -9.39 0.85 -27.39
C VAL A 338 -9.86 1.45 -28.73
N PHE A 339 -9.22 2.52 -29.21
CA PHE A 339 -9.53 3.14 -30.51
C PHE A 339 -8.81 2.52 -31.71
N SER A 340 -7.65 1.88 -31.50
CA SER A 340 -6.91 1.14 -32.52
C SER A 340 -7.30 -0.33 -32.47
N SER A 341 -8.05 -0.81 -33.45
CA SER A 341 -8.26 -2.24 -33.72
C SER A 341 -6.97 -3.04 -33.48
N PHE A 342 -6.99 -3.80 -32.37
CA PHE A 342 -6.23 -4.99 -31.98
C PHE A 342 -4.97 -5.38 -32.81
N PHE A 343 -3.86 -5.64 -32.10
CA PHE A 343 -2.59 -6.33 -32.47
C PHE A 343 -1.33 -5.54 -32.85
N SER A 344 -1.36 -4.60 -33.80
CA SER A 344 -0.10 -4.16 -34.44
C SER A 344 0.83 -3.33 -33.53
N ARG A 345 0.28 -2.55 -32.59
CA ARG A 345 1.09 -1.75 -31.64
C ARG A 345 1.59 -2.53 -30.42
N TRP A 346 0.87 -3.56 -29.97
CA TRP A 346 1.33 -4.47 -28.92
C TRP A 346 2.56 -5.26 -29.36
N ARG A 347 2.62 -5.62 -30.65
CA ARG A 347 3.80 -6.23 -31.27
C ARG A 347 5.04 -5.36 -31.13
N VAL A 348 4.92 -4.03 -31.20
CA VAL A 348 6.06 -3.10 -31.06
C VAL A 348 6.56 -3.04 -29.62
N ILE A 349 5.66 -2.89 -28.63
CA ILE A 349 6.05 -2.88 -27.21
C ILE A 349 6.66 -4.23 -26.79
N LEU A 350 6.10 -5.35 -27.26
CA LEU A 350 6.67 -6.67 -27.04
C LEU A 350 7.96 -6.91 -27.82
N THR A 351 8.14 -6.33 -29.00
CA THR A 351 9.40 -6.40 -29.75
C THR A 351 10.48 -5.57 -29.08
N ILE A 352 10.13 -4.42 -28.50
CA ILE A 352 11.03 -3.60 -27.67
C ILE A 352 11.40 -4.36 -26.39
N GLY A 353 10.42 -4.96 -25.71
CA GLY A 353 10.64 -5.82 -24.54
C GLY A 353 11.53 -7.03 -24.87
N LYS A 354 11.29 -7.68 -26.01
CA LYS A 354 12.10 -8.79 -26.52
C LYS A 354 13.52 -8.35 -26.91
N GLN A 355 13.70 -7.21 -27.58
CA GLN A 355 15.04 -6.64 -27.86
C GLN A 355 15.79 -6.24 -26.57
N GLN A 356 15.09 -5.74 -25.57
CA GLN A 356 15.67 -5.44 -24.26
C GLN A 356 16.07 -6.72 -23.50
N LEU A 357 15.31 -7.81 -23.67
CA LEU A 357 15.64 -9.13 -23.14
C LEU A 357 16.83 -9.77 -23.87
N GLU A 358 16.81 -9.78 -25.20
CA GLU A 358 17.88 -10.32 -26.06
C GLU A 358 19.19 -9.54 -25.91
N SER A 359 19.13 -8.26 -25.53
CA SER A 359 20.32 -7.46 -25.17
C SER A 359 20.80 -7.65 -23.72
N GLY A 360 20.20 -8.57 -22.97
CA GLY A 360 20.58 -8.90 -21.58
C GLY A 360 20.26 -7.79 -20.57
N LYS A 361 19.36 -6.85 -20.90
CA LYS A 361 19.03 -5.70 -20.04
C LYS A 361 17.90 -5.96 -19.05
N LEU A 362 17.16 -7.04 -19.24
CA LEU A 362 16.09 -7.54 -18.39
C LEU A 362 16.52 -8.91 -17.85
N ASN A 363 17.06 -8.96 -16.63
CA ASN A 363 17.35 -10.22 -15.96
C ASN A 363 16.08 -10.76 -15.29
N GLY A 364 15.74 -12.04 -15.51
CA GLY A 364 14.65 -12.73 -14.81
C GLY A 364 13.35 -12.94 -15.60
N PHE A 365 13.34 -12.69 -16.92
CA PHE A 365 12.21 -13.03 -17.80
C PHE A 365 12.57 -14.27 -18.63
N GLU A 366 11.76 -15.33 -18.56
CA GLU A 366 11.89 -16.46 -19.48
C GLU A 366 11.05 -16.20 -20.75
N ASP A 367 11.46 -16.73 -21.91
CA ASP A 367 10.68 -16.64 -23.17
C ASP A 367 9.22 -17.13 -23.02
N ARG A 368 8.98 -17.99 -22.03
CA ARG A 368 7.67 -18.53 -21.67
C ARG A 368 6.76 -17.47 -21.01
N ASP A 369 7.30 -16.53 -20.24
CA ASP A 369 6.53 -15.44 -19.63
C ASP A 369 6.03 -14.47 -20.71
N ILE A 370 6.85 -14.19 -21.73
CA ILE A 370 6.47 -13.38 -22.90
C ILE A 370 5.40 -14.10 -23.74
N SER A 371 5.57 -15.40 -23.97
CA SER A 371 4.60 -16.22 -24.69
C SER A 371 3.24 -16.30 -23.97
N THR A 372 3.25 -16.26 -22.63
CA THR A 372 2.03 -16.21 -21.80
C THR A 372 1.37 -14.83 -21.86
N LEU A 373 2.17 -13.76 -21.86
CA LEU A 373 1.72 -12.39 -22.12
C LEU A 373 1.07 -12.24 -23.51
N LEU A 374 1.68 -12.85 -24.52
CA LEU A 374 1.14 -12.92 -25.88
C LEU A 374 -0.19 -13.70 -25.91
N ALA A 375 -0.27 -14.85 -25.28
CA ALA A 375 -1.50 -15.66 -25.24
C ALA A 375 -2.64 -14.95 -24.50
N ASN A 376 -2.36 -14.33 -23.35
CA ASN A 376 -3.37 -13.63 -22.55
C ASN A 376 -3.84 -12.32 -23.19
N ALA A 377 -3.02 -11.68 -24.03
CA ALA A 377 -3.42 -10.54 -24.87
C ALA A 377 -4.24 -10.97 -26.11
N GLY A 378 -4.63 -12.24 -26.21
CA GLY A 378 -5.32 -12.81 -27.36
C GLY A 378 -4.43 -13.04 -28.57
N ALA A 379 -3.10 -12.85 -28.44
CA ALA A 379 -2.19 -12.84 -29.57
C ALA A 379 -1.69 -14.20 -30.07
N LEU A 380 -2.04 -15.27 -29.36
CA LEU A 380 -1.82 -16.66 -29.76
C LEU A 380 -3.17 -17.39 -29.80
N VAL A 381 -4.04 -16.98 -30.73
CA VAL A 381 -5.07 -17.87 -31.28
C VAL A 381 -4.68 -18.16 -32.72
N ARG A 382 -4.08 -19.35 -32.90
CA ARG A 382 -3.68 -20.03 -34.15
C ARG A 382 -3.19 -19.17 -35.32
#